data_AF-A0A645JGR8-F1
#
_entry.id   AF-A0A645JGR8-F1
#
_cell.length_a   1.000
_cell.length_b   1.000
_cell.length_c   1.000
_cell.angle_alpha   90.00
_cell.angle_beta   90.00
_cell.angle_gamma   90.00
#
_symmetry.space_group_name_H-M   'P 1'
#
loop_
_entity.id
_entity.type
_entity.pdbx_description
1 polymer ?
#
loop_
_entity_poly.entity_id
_entity_poly.type
_entity_poly.pdbx_seq_one_letter_code
_entity_poly.pdbx_strand_id
1 'polypeptide(L)'
;MVSVQDRRADAQRQGWALTVRYEADFLDGAEIKMNPYVHSSNQEDFGIEPGGEISLSTNATTFAEAGQVPYARHTISMGMAQPDQAVQLVIPGEDYASGEYTTTIIWELTDGPLG
;
A
#
# COMPACT_ATOMS: atom_id res chain seq x y z
N MET A 1 -9.89 3.08 -1.24
CA MET A 1 -10.17 2.00 -0.27
C MET A 1 -9.60 0.73 -0.83
N VAL A 2 -8.71 0.07 -0.11
CA VAL A 2 -8.13 -1.22 -0.48
C VAL A 2 -8.67 -2.28 0.47
N SER A 3 -9.08 -3.42 -0.04
CA SER A 3 -9.63 -4.51 0.76
C SER A 3 -8.76 -5.73 0.59
N VAL A 4 -8.21 -6.23 1.69
CA VAL A 4 -7.43 -7.48 1.69
C VAL A 4 -8.30 -8.60 2.22
N GLN A 5 -8.29 -9.74 1.52
CA GLN A 5 -8.87 -10.98 2.00
C GLN A 5 -7.80 -12.06 2.02
N ASP A 6 -7.30 -12.38 3.21
CA ASP A 6 -6.38 -13.49 3.39
C ASP A 6 -7.15 -14.82 3.44
N ARG A 7 -6.86 -15.70 2.47
CA ARG A 7 -7.48 -17.04 2.34
C ARG A 7 -6.52 -18.19 2.66
N ARG A 8 -5.29 -17.92 3.12
CA ARG A 8 -4.31 -18.96 3.46
C ARG A 8 -4.83 -19.84 4.60
N ALA A 9 -4.39 -21.09 4.70
CA ALA A 9 -4.79 -21.97 5.81
C ALA A 9 -4.16 -21.54 7.14
N ASP A 10 -4.81 -21.77 8.27
CA ASP A 10 -4.35 -21.30 9.59
C ASP A 10 -2.90 -21.73 9.92
N ALA A 11 -2.51 -22.95 9.52
CA ALA A 11 -1.16 -23.49 9.74
C ALA A 11 -0.07 -22.78 8.91
N GLN A 12 -0.46 -22.00 7.90
CA GLN A 12 0.44 -21.29 6.97
C GLN A 12 0.43 -19.77 7.22
N ARG A 13 -0.40 -19.26 8.14
CA ARG A 13 -0.51 -17.83 8.42
C ARG A 13 0.57 -17.38 9.40
N GLN A 14 1.56 -16.65 8.87
CA GLN A 14 2.66 -16.04 9.63
C GLN A 14 2.58 -14.50 9.58
N GLY A 15 1.37 -13.96 9.36
CA GLY A 15 1.12 -12.54 9.03
C GLY A 15 1.02 -12.28 7.52
N TRP A 16 0.80 -11.02 7.12
CA TRP A 16 1.00 -10.57 5.73
C TRP A 16 1.61 -9.18 5.65
N ALA A 17 2.18 -8.88 4.47
CA ALA A 17 2.44 -7.51 4.03
C ALA A 17 1.73 -7.28 2.69
N LEU A 18 1.05 -6.13 2.58
CA LEU A 18 0.49 -5.63 1.33
C LEU A 18 1.49 -4.62 0.80
N THR A 19 2.14 -4.94 -0.31
CA THR A 19 3.11 -4.06 -0.95
C THR A 19 2.53 -3.45 -2.22
N VAL A 20 3.05 -2.28 -2.57
CA VAL A 20 2.64 -1.52 -3.76
C VAL A 20 3.86 -0.96 -4.48
N ARG A 21 3.82 -1.00 -5.82
CA ARG A 21 4.83 -0.43 -6.72
C ARG A 21 4.18 -0.06 -8.05
N TYR A 22 4.87 0.71 -8.87
CA TYR A 22 4.52 0.78 -10.30
C TYR A 22 5.37 -0.21 -11.11
N GLU A 23 4.83 -0.67 -12.24
CA GLU A 23 5.48 -1.63 -13.12
C GLU A 23 6.73 -1.06 -13.80
N ALA A 24 6.64 0.20 -14.24
CA ALA A 24 7.72 0.95 -14.88
C ALA A 24 7.53 2.44 -14.64
N ASP A 25 8.64 3.18 -14.73
CA ASP A 25 8.62 4.65 -14.72
C ASP A 25 7.75 5.15 -15.88
N PHE A 26 6.85 6.08 -15.59
CA PHE A 26 5.88 6.59 -16.56
C PHE A 26 6.14 8.03 -16.98
N LEU A 27 6.81 8.79 -16.12
CA LEU A 27 7.22 10.16 -16.36
C LEU A 27 8.45 10.44 -15.50
N ASP A 28 9.51 10.96 -16.13
CA ASP A 28 10.78 11.20 -15.45
C ASP A 28 10.62 12.21 -14.31
N GLY A 29 11.03 11.82 -13.10
CA GLY A 29 10.90 12.59 -11.87
C GLY A 29 9.48 12.70 -11.30
N ALA A 30 8.47 12.07 -11.91
CA ALA A 30 7.13 12.05 -11.34
C ALA A 30 7.02 11.06 -10.18
N GLU A 31 6.30 11.45 -9.13
CA GLU A 31 6.09 10.61 -7.95
C GLU A 31 4.59 10.39 -7.71
N ILE A 32 4.21 9.15 -7.46
CA ILE A 32 2.89 8.84 -6.88
C ILE A 32 3.10 8.65 -5.38
N LYS A 33 2.56 9.55 -4.58
CA LYS A 33 2.56 9.44 -3.12
C LYS A 33 1.25 8.86 -2.63
N MET A 34 1.31 7.97 -1.65
CA MET A 34 0.14 7.43 -0.96
C MET A 34 0.32 7.59 0.54
N ASN A 35 -0.78 7.82 1.24
CA ASN A 35 -0.79 7.84 2.70
C ASN A 35 -1.76 6.76 3.20
N PRO A 36 -1.29 5.51 3.40
CA PRO A 36 -2.08 4.42 3.94
C PRO A 36 -2.63 4.79 5.32
N TYR A 37 -3.91 4.53 5.52
CA TYR A 37 -4.57 4.74 6.81
C TYR A 37 -5.27 3.47 7.28
N VAL A 38 -4.93 3.07 8.50
CA VAL A 38 -5.58 1.98 9.21
C VAL A 38 -6.31 2.59 10.41
N HIS A 39 -7.61 2.35 10.52
CA HIS A 39 -8.40 2.81 11.66
C HIS A 39 -7.86 2.22 12.97
N SER A 40 -7.86 3.00 14.06
CA SER A 40 -7.24 2.60 15.34
C SER A 40 -7.75 1.24 15.87
N SER A 41 -9.06 0.97 15.74
CA SER A 41 -9.62 -0.34 16.13
C SER A 41 -8.96 -1.51 15.37
N ASN A 42 -8.61 -1.34 14.10
CA ASN A 42 -7.95 -2.40 13.34
C ASN A 42 -6.47 -2.56 13.75
N GLN A 43 -5.82 -1.49 14.20
CA GLN A 43 -4.47 -1.56 14.77
C GLN A 43 -4.51 -2.30 16.12
N GLU A 44 -5.43 -1.92 17.00
CA GLU A 44 -5.56 -2.49 18.36
C GLU A 44 -6.08 -3.93 18.35
N ASP A 45 -7.14 -4.21 17.58
CA ASP A 45 -7.80 -5.53 17.58
C ASP A 45 -7.05 -6.55 16.71
N PHE A 46 -6.33 -6.09 15.68
CA PHE A 46 -5.75 -6.95 14.64
C PHE A 46 -4.28 -6.69 14.32
N GLY A 47 -3.59 -5.85 15.11
CA GLY A 47 -2.14 -5.63 15.00
C GLY A 47 -1.70 -5.18 13.60
N ILE A 48 -2.53 -4.41 12.91
CA ILE A 48 -2.25 -3.95 11.54
C ILE A 48 -1.56 -2.60 11.61
N GLU A 49 -0.39 -2.52 11.01
CA GLU A 49 0.41 -1.30 10.96
C GLU A 49 0.40 -0.72 9.53
N PRO A 50 0.14 0.60 9.36
CA PRO A 50 0.26 1.27 8.07
C PRO A 50 1.74 1.56 7.72
N GLY A 51 2.08 1.57 6.43
CA GLY A 51 3.44 1.85 5.93
C GLY A 51 3.91 3.32 6.01
N GLY A 52 3.13 4.22 6.62
CA GLY A 52 3.39 5.67 6.62
C GLY A 52 3.22 6.31 5.23
N GLU A 53 3.58 7.60 5.07
CA GLU A 53 3.59 8.21 3.74
C GLU A 53 4.61 7.48 2.85
N ILE A 54 4.14 6.90 1.75
CA ILE A 54 4.95 6.16 0.79
C ILE A 54 5.05 6.93 -0.51
N SER A 55 6.27 7.00 -1.07
CA SER A 55 6.49 7.38 -2.46
C SER A 55 6.69 6.11 -3.27
N LEU A 56 5.81 5.88 -4.25
CA LEU A 56 5.91 4.67 -5.07
C LEU A 56 7.18 4.72 -5.92
N SER A 57 7.74 3.53 -6.15
CA SER A 57 8.83 3.30 -7.09
C SER A 57 8.59 2.04 -7.90
N THR A 58 9.53 1.66 -8.76
CA THR A 58 9.57 0.29 -9.34
C THR A 58 9.85 -0.78 -8.27
N ASN A 59 10.43 -0.40 -7.13
CA ASN A 59 10.59 -1.27 -5.98
C ASN A 59 9.30 -1.29 -5.14
N ALA A 60 8.96 -2.47 -4.64
CA ALA A 60 7.83 -2.69 -3.74
C ALA A 60 8.05 -1.97 -2.40
N THR A 61 7.05 -1.20 -1.98
CA THR A 61 7.00 -0.56 -0.66
C THR A 61 5.79 -1.08 0.12
N THR A 62 5.94 -1.29 1.42
CA THR A 62 4.84 -1.73 2.30
C THR A 62 3.76 -0.65 2.39
N PHE A 63 2.53 -1.02 2.04
CA PHE A 63 1.34 -0.19 2.26
C PHE A 63 0.77 -0.41 3.66
N ALA A 64 0.67 -1.67 4.07
CA ALA A 64 0.28 -2.08 5.41
C ALA A 64 0.76 -3.51 5.66
N GLU A 65 0.90 -3.88 6.92
CA GLU A 65 1.26 -5.24 7.31
C GLU A 65 0.58 -5.64 8.62
N ALA A 66 0.51 -6.94 8.88
CA ALA A 66 0.00 -7.49 10.11
C ALA A 66 0.87 -8.67 10.55
N GLY A 67 1.17 -8.71 11.86
CA GLY A 67 1.89 -9.80 12.50
C GLY A 67 1.07 -11.08 12.69
N GLN A 68 1.60 -12.01 13.48
CA GLN A 68 0.95 -13.30 13.75
C GLN A 68 -0.24 -13.19 14.72
N VAL A 69 -0.22 -12.25 15.67
CA VAL A 69 -1.23 -12.09 16.73
C VAL A 69 -1.30 -10.61 17.20
N PRO A 70 -2.48 -10.04 17.46
CA PRO A 70 -3.83 -10.58 17.18
C PRO A 70 -4.15 -10.41 15.68
N TYR A 71 -4.76 -11.40 15.03
CA TYR A 71 -5.01 -11.35 13.57
C TYR A 71 -6.44 -11.71 13.21
N ALA A 72 -7.14 -10.84 12.47
CA ALA A 72 -8.53 -11.01 12.08
C ALA A 72 -8.70 -12.12 11.03
N ARG A 73 -9.72 -12.98 11.22
CA ARG A 73 -10.13 -14.02 10.24
C ARG A 73 -10.90 -13.46 9.04
N HIS A 74 -10.74 -12.18 8.69
CA HIS A 74 -11.74 -11.43 7.93
C HIS A 74 -11.17 -10.53 6.83
N THR A 75 -12.07 -10.08 5.95
CA THR A 75 -11.81 -8.99 5.02
C THR A 75 -11.55 -7.71 5.80
N ILE A 76 -10.43 -7.05 5.54
CA ILE A 76 -10.07 -5.80 6.20
C ILE A 76 -10.01 -4.70 5.15
N SER A 77 -10.83 -3.68 5.35
CA SER A 77 -10.83 -2.47 4.52
C SER A 77 -9.87 -1.46 5.12
N MET A 78 -8.89 -1.07 4.32
CA MET A 78 -7.94 -0.01 4.63
C MET A 78 -8.23 1.22 3.78
N GLY A 79 -8.11 2.37 4.42
CA GLY A 79 -8.29 3.66 3.80
C GLY A 79 -6.98 4.18 3.22
N MET A 80 -7.12 5.22 2.44
CA MET A 80 -6.08 6.25 2.46
C MET A 80 -6.43 7.23 3.58
N ALA A 81 -5.48 8.07 3.99
CA ALA A 81 -5.74 9.21 4.86
C ALA A 81 -6.81 10.14 4.27
N GLN A 82 -7.05 11.29 4.90
CA GLN A 82 -8.06 12.25 4.42
C GLN A 82 -7.90 12.55 2.92
N PRO A 83 -8.99 12.89 2.19
CA PRO A 83 -8.98 12.96 0.72
C PRO A 83 -7.87 13.83 0.12
N ASP A 84 -7.44 14.87 0.82
CA ASP A 84 -6.35 15.80 0.48
C ASP A 84 -4.95 15.20 0.67
N GLN A 85 -4.85 14.07 1.39
CA GLN A 85 -3.62 13.34 1.69
C GLN A 85 -3.63 11.92 1.14
N ALA A 86 -4.68 11.52 0.41
CA ALA A 86 -4.93 10.12 0.08
C ALA A 86 -3.96 9.56 -0.98
N VAL A 87 -3.97 10.14 -2.18
CA VAL A 87 -3.07 9.84 -3.29
C VAL A 87 -2.70 11.15 -3.96
N GLN A 88 -1.42 11.42 -4.11
CA GLN A 88 -0.93 12.62 -4.78
C GLN A 88 -0.04 12.22 -5.95
N LEU A 89 -0.32 12.78 -7.12
CA LEU A 89 0.61 12.74 -8.25
C LEU A 89 1.43 14.03 -8.22
N VAL A 90 2.71 13.91 -7.94
CA VAL A 90 3.67 15.01 -8.03
C VAL A 90 4.28 14.96 -9.42
N ILE A 91 3.97 15.97 -10.23
CA ILE A 91 4.59 16.16 -11.54
C ILE A 91 5.68 17.24 -11.38
N PRO A 92 6.96 16.93 -11.66
CA PRO A 92 8.03 17.92 -11.70
C PRO A 92 7.75 19.03 -12.74
N GLY A 93 8.33 20.22 -12.56
CA GLY A 93 7.99 21.47 -13.27
C GLY A 93 8.25 21.51 -14.79
N GLU A 94 8.09 22.71 -15.36
CA GLU A 94 7.55 23.06 -16.71
C GLU A 94 8.16 22.47 -18.01
N ASP A 95 9.14 21.57 -17.97
CA ASP A 95 9.86 21.10 -19.18
C ASP A 95 9.37 19.75 -19.75
N TYR A 96 8.21 19.25 -19.32
CA TYR A 96 7.67 17.97 -19.81
C TYR A 96 6.82 18.15 -21.07
N ALA A 97 7.04 17.25 -22.03
CA ALA A 97 6.22 17.21 -23.23
C ALA A 97 4.75 16.99 -22.84
N SER A 98 3.85 17.78 -23.43
CA SER A 98 2.43 17.48 -23.32
C SER A 98 2.15 16.14 -24.00
N GLY A 99 1.48 15.23 -23.31
CA GLY A 99 1.28 13.87 -23.80
C GLY A 99 0.44 13.02 -22.86
N GLU A 100 0.18 11.78 -23.30
CA GLU A 100 -0.43 10.75 -22.48
C GLU A 100 0.67 9.94 -21.79
N TYR A 101 0.57 9.81 -20.48
CA TYR A 101 1.47 8.99 -19.67
C TYR A 101 0.66 7.95 -18.93
N THR A 102 1.08 6.69 -19.04
CA THR A 102 0.38 5.54 -18.44
C THR A 102 1.35 4.75 -17.56
N THR A 103 0.88 4.33 -16.39
CA THR A 103 1.58 3.38 -15.53
C THR A 103 0.62 2.31 -15.01
N THR A 104 1.16 1.15 -14.64
CA THR A 104 0.43 0.08 -13.97
C THR A 104 0.86 0.04 -12.51
N ILE A 105 -0.08 0.21 -11.58
CA ILE A 105 0.18 0.01 -10.15
C ILE A 105 -0.08 -1.47 -9.81
N ILE A 106 0.93 -2.12 -9.23
CA ILE A 106 0.89 -3.52 -8.85
C ILE A 106 0.77 -3.60 -7.32
N TRP A 107 -0.20 -4.39 -6.87
CA TRP A 107 -0.44 -4.70 -5.47
C TRP A 107 -0.15 -6.17 -5.23
N GLU A 108 0.69 -6.46 -4.24
CA GLU A 108 1.12 -7.82 -3.93
C GLU A 108 0.85 -8.10 -2.44
N LEU A 109 0.17 -9.21 -2.16
CA LEU A 109 -0.01 -9.70 -0.79
C LEU A 109 0.98 -10.84 -0.56
N THR A 110 1.95 -10.62 0.32
CA THR A 110 3.02 -11.58 0.61
C THR A 110 2.91 -12.15 2.02
N ASP A 111 3.59 -13.27 2.27
CA ASP A 111 3.83 -13.76 3.63
C ASP A 111 4.80 -12.80 4.36
N GLY A 112 4.53 -12.44 5.63
CA GLY A 112 5.36 -11.51 6.42
C GLY A 112 4.65 -11.00 7.68
N PRO A 113 5.33 -10.47 8.70
CA PRO A 113 5.83 -9.11 8.59
C PRO A 113 7.19 -9.11 7.91
N LEU A 114 7.48 -8.07 7.12
CA LEU A 114 8.72 -7.96 6.36
C LEU A 114 9.88 -7.46 7.25
N GLY A 115 10.06 -8.06 8.44
CA GLY A 115 11.22 -7.83 9.32
C GLY A 115 11.22 -6.52 10.09
#